data_AF-A0A2J9V3U3-F1
#
_entry.id   AF-A0A2J9V3U3-F1
#
_cell.length_a   1.000
_cell.length_b   1.000
_cell.length_c   1.000
_cell.angle_alpha   90.00
_cell.angle_beta   90.00
_cell.angle_gamma   90.00
#
_symmetry.space_group_name_H-M   'P 1'
#
loop_
_entity.id
_entity.type
_entity.pdbx_description
1 polymer ?
#
loop_
_entity_poly.entity_id
_entity_poly.type
_entity_poly.pdbx_seq_one_letter_code
_entity_poly.pdbx_strand_id
1 'polypeptide(L)'
;MEVLERKILKHSKKKSTRSQAISKQYQRFRASLIRDNNGFWHRPEVSPFHTITGRDQVLGHSLVQLSKNSWSDILSPPTGSVYALLDYEQQEPMIAASLSGCQSLMGMYERGDVYTQLAADITNDEASRDVFKELLLSHINGTGVISAAEKLNLPEAVVRRWLIELKRKLQPIDSYLTHQVFLAQRRGLLQSLDWRHFISPDQNNKSIRNWPLQATGADIMRRACFNLDEANIPLLLTNHDSFLVRLDEENQDSQLELAVKALKNASTEVLHGLSLKTKVEMLLPSKPKRCKL
;
A
#
# COMPACT_ATOMS: atom_id res chain seq x y z
N MET A 1 -7.73 -25.25 4.31
CA MET A 1 -9.09 -25.26 4.89
C MET A 1 -9.10 -25.25 6.41
N GLU A 2 -8.48 -26.22 7.08
CA GLU A 2 -8.49 -26.33 8.55
C GLU A 2 -8.01 -25.04 9.25
N VAL A 3 -6.98 -24.37 8.71
CA VAL A 3 -6.51 -23.06 9.22
C VAL A 3 -7.63 -22.01 9.19
N LEU A 4 -8.38 -21.91 8.10
CA LEU A 4 -9.47 -20.94 7.97
C LEU A 4 -10.58 -21.25 8.98
N GLU A 5 -10.95 -22.52 9.15
CA GLU A 5 -11.96 -22.95 10.12
C GLU A 5 -11.55 -22.63 11.56
N ARG A 6 -10.28 -22.89 11.92
CA ARG A 6 -9.73 -22.50 13.23
C ARG A 6 -9.77 -20.98 13.44
N LYS A 7 -9.41 -20.17 12.43
CA LYS A 7 -9.49 -18.70 12.51
C LYS A 7 -10.94 -18.23 12.64
N ILE A 8 -11.87 -18.77 11.86
CA ILE A 8 -13.32 -18.46 11.96
C ILE A 8 -13.81 -18.72 13.38
N LEU A 9 -13.55 -19.91 13.93
CA LEU A 9 -13.97 -20.32 15.26
C LEU A 9 -13.33 -19.46 16.37
N LYS A 10 -12.04 -19.14 16.25
CA LYS A 10 -11.32 -18.28 17.21
C LYS A 10 -11.98 -16.91 17.32
N HIS A 11 -12.41 -16.33 16.20
CA HIS A 11 -13.00 -15.00 16.18
C HIS A 11 -14.51 -15.01 16.48
N SER A 12 -15.26 -16.03 16.08
CA SER A 12 -16.71 -16.12 16.32
C SER A 12 -17.05 -16.30 17.80
N LYS A 13 -16.16 -16.92 18.59
CA LYS A 13 -16.33 -17.07 20.05
C LYS A 13 -16.26 -15.74 20.82
N LYS A 14 -15.68 -14.68 20.23
CA LYS A 14 -15.50 -13.38 20.91
C LYS A 14 -16.72 -12.48 20.70
N LYS A 15 -17.22 -11.85 21.76
CA LYS A 15 -18.42 -10.98 21.68
C LYS A 15 -18.20 -9.63 20.99
N SER A 16 -16.95 -9.17 20.81
CA SER A 16 -16.71 -7.83 20.26
C SER A 16 -17.08 -7.72 18.78
N THR A 17 -17.70 -6.61 18.39
CA THR A 17 -18.12 -6.31 17.00
C THR A 17 -16.97 -6.48 16.02
N ARG A 18 -15.77 -6.02 16.38
CA ARG A 18 -14.55 -6.19 15.57
C ARG A 18 -14.23 -7.66 15.33
N SER A 19 -14.30 -8.51 16.36
CA SER A 19 -14.01 -9.93 16.20
C SER A 19 -15.05 -10.64 15.33
N GLN A 20 -16.33 -10.28 15.50
CA GLN A 20 -17.41 -10.80 14.67
C GLN A 20 -17.24 -10.40 13.20
N ALA A 21 -16.84 -9.15 12.93
CA ALA A 21 -16.53 -8.69 11.57
C ALA A 21 -15.37 -9.48 10.95
N ILE A 22 -14.29 -9.71 11.70
CA ILE A 22 -13.15 -10.53 11.25
C ILE A 22 -13.60 -11.97 10.95
N SER A 23 -14.41 -12.59 11.83
CA SER A 23 -14.92 -13.94 11.59
C SER A 23 -15.73 -14.00 10.29
N LYS A 24 -16.61 -13.03 10.05
CA LYS A 24 -17.39 -12.91 8.80
C LYS A 24 -16.49 -12.75 7.57
N GLN A 25 -15.40 -11.98 7.65
CA GLN A 25 -14.43 -11.85 6.54
C GLN A 25 -13.80 -13.20 6.19
N TYR A 26 -13.35 -13.98 7.19
CA TYR A 26 -12.81 -15.32 6.93
C TYR A 26 -13.86 -16.29 6.36
N GLN A 27 -15.10 -16.25 6.85
CA GLN A 27 -16.19 -17.08 6.32
C GLN A 27 -16.48 -16.75 4.85
N ARG A 28 -16.54 -15.47 4.53
CA ARG A 28 -16.76 -14.94 3.17
C ARG A 28 -15.63 -15.32 2.22
N PHE A 29 -14.37 -15.16 2.66
CA PHE A 29 -13.21 -15.60 1.89
C PHE A 29 -13.19 -17.13 1.69
N ARG A 30 -13.50 -17.91 2.73
CA ARG A 30 -13.62 -19.37 2.61
C ARG A 30 -14.67 -19.76 1.56
N ALA A 31 -15.80 -19.06 1.51
CA ALA A 31 -16.86 -19.32 0.55
C ALA A 31 -16.49 -18.94 -0.89
N SER A 32 -15.51 -18.06 -1.11
CA SER A 32 -15.03 -17.71 -2.46
C SER A 32 -13.96 -18.66 -3.00
N LEU A 33 -13.52 -19.65 -2.23
CA LEU A 33 -12.53 -20.64 -2.69
C LEU A 33 -13.15 -21.65 -3.66
N ILE A 34 -12.43 -21.91 -4.74
CA ILE A 34 -12.75 -22.95 -5.73
C ILE A 34 -11.99 -24.22 -5.34
N ARG A 35 -12.63 -25.38 -5.41
CA ARG A 35 -12.01 -26.68 -5.08
C ARG A 35 -11.79 -27.50 -6.33
N ASP A 36 -10.62 -28.13 -6.42
CA ASP A 36 -10.33 -29.20 -7.37
C ASP A 36 -9.72 -30.42 -6.65
N ASN A 37 -9.16 -31.37 -7.41
CA ASN A 37 -8.50 -32.55 -6.85
C ASN A 37 -7.19 -32.24 -6.13
N ASN A 38 -6.58 -31.09 -6.41
CA ASN A 38 -5.26 -30.69 -5.90
C ASN A 38 -5.36 -29.76 -4.69
N GLY A 39 -6.52 -29.15 -4.44
CA GLY A 39 -6.76 -28.37 -3.24
C GLY A 39 -7.82 -27.29 -3.39
N PHE A 40 -7.55 -26.15 -2.76
CA PHE A 40 -8.42 -24.98 -2.74
C PHE A 40 -7.67 -23.80 -3.34
N TRP A 41 -8.31 -23.14 -4.28
CA TRP A 41 -7.76 -22.04 -5.06
C TRP A 41 -8.58 -20.79 -4.86
N HIS A 42 -7.90 -19.65 -4.85
CA HIS A 42 -8.53 -18.34 -4.86
C HIS A 42 -8.21 -17.66 -6.19
N ARG A 43 -9.25 -17.26 -6.93
CA ARG A 43 -9.15 -16.54 -8.20
C ARG A 43 -9.99 -15.27 -8.08
N PRO A 44 -9.42 -14.16 -7.58
CA PRO A 44 -10.18 -12.93 -7.43
C PRO A 44 -10.55 -12.37 -8.81
N GLU A 45 -11.77 -11.88 -8.94
CA GLU A 45 -12.13 -11.02 -10.06
C GLU A 45 -11.58 -9.62 -9.79
N VAL A 46 -10.84 -9.06 -10.75
CA VAL A 46 -10.23 -7.74 -10.63
C VAL A 46 -10.81 -6.85 -11.72
N SER A 47 -11.46 -5.76 -11.32
CA SER A 47 -11.91 -4.72 -12.22
C SER A 47 -10.76 -3.73 -12.42
N PRO A 48 -10.17 -3.66 -13.63
CA PRO A 48 -9.07 -2.74 -13.88
C PRO A 48 -9.58 -1.30 -13.92
N PHE A 49 -8.76 -0.36 -13.45
CA PHE A 49 -9.09 1.09 -13.44
C PHE A 49 -10.43 1.45 -12.79
N HIS A 50 -10.86 0.67 -11.79
CA HIS A 50 -12.19 0.78 -11.20
C HIS A 50 -12.41 2.07 -10.40
N THR A 51 -11.38 2.56 -9.72
CA THR A 51 -11.50 3.73 -8.84
C THR A 51 -11.28 5.04 -9.60
N ILE A 52 -11.71 6.16 -9.02
CA ILE A 52 -11.44 7.50 -9.59
C ILE A 52 -9.95 7.77 -9.79
N THR A 53 -9.08 7.13 -9.01
CA THR A 53 -7.61 7.27 -9.08
C THR A 53 -7.00 6.31 -10.10
N GLY A 54 -7.82 5.54 -10.82
CA GLY A 54 -7.39 4.54 -11.78
C GLY A 54 -6.77 3.31 -11.10
N ARG A 55 -6.99 3.08 -9.80
CA ARG A 55 -6.56 1.82 -9.17
C ARG A 55 -7.51 0.71 -9.58
N ASP A 56 -6.96 -0.49 -9.68
CA ASP A 56 -7.74 -1.71 -9.83
C ASP A 56 -8.46 -2.03 -8.53
N GLN A 57 -9.64 -2.64 -8.64
CA GLN A 57 -10.42 -3.07 -7.49
C GLN A 57 -10.68 -4.57 -7.58
N VAL A 58 -10.31 -5.29 -6.52
CA VAL A 58 -10.76 -6.67 -6.37
C VAL A 58 -12.25 -6.67 -6.02
N LEU A 59 -13.04 -7.36 -6.84
CA LEU A 59 -14.47 -7.53 -6.65
C LEU A 59 -14.75 -8.74 -5.76
N GLY A 60 -15.82 -8.65 -4.96
CA GLY A 60 -16.23 -9.73 -4.07
C GLY A 60 -15.30 -9.96 -2.88
N HIS A 61 -15.23 -11.21 -2.42
CA HIS A 61 -14.48 -11.61 -1.23
C HIS A 61 -13.11 -12.14 -1.58
N SER A 62 -12.07 -11.51 -1.04
CA SER A 62 -10.69 -11.78 -1.44
C SER A 62 -9.71 -11.81 -0.27
N LEU A 63 -8.58 -12.49 -0.49
CA LEU A 63 -7.45 -12.55 0.43
C LEU A 63 -6.97 -11.16 0.86
N VAL A 64 -7.06 -10.15 -0.04
CA VAL A 64 -6.64 -8.76 0.25
C VAL A 64 -7.44 -8.10 1.38
N GLN A 65 -8.64 -8.62 1.67
CA GLN A 65 -9.49 -8.13 2.76
C GLN A 65 -9.10 -8.74 4.11
N LEU A 66 -8.27 -9.79 4.12
CA LEU A 66 -7.74 -10.41 5.33
C LEU A 66 -6.41 -9.73 5.71
N SER A 67 -6.13 -9.67 7.01
CA SER A 67 -4.85 -9.14 7.50
C SER A 67 -3.66 -9.87 6.87
N LYS A 68 -2.68 -9.13 6.33
CA LYS A 68 -1.42 -9.66 5.78
C LYS A 68 -0.74 -10.65 6.74
N ASN A 69 -0.80 -10.40 8.05
CA ASN A 69 -0.23 -11.27 9.09
C ASN A 69 -0.84 -12.69 9.13
N SER A 70 -2.00 -12.89 8.50
CA SER A 70 -2.65 -14.20 8.39
C SER A 70 -2.29 -14.95 7.11
N TRP A 71 -1.65 -14.30 6.14
CA TRP A 71 -1.46 -14.86 4.80
C TRP A 71 -0.51 -16.06 4.82
N SER A 72 0.57 -16.02 5.61
CA SER A 72 1.51 -17.15 5.74
C SER A 72 0.88 -18.42 6.30
N ASP A 73 -0.20 -18.29 7.09
CA ASP A 73 -0.97 -19.44 7.57
C ASP A 73 -1.92 -20.00 6.50
N ILE A 74 -2.39 -19.16 5.58
CA ILE A 74 -3.47 -19.45 4.63
C ILE A 74 -2.93 -19.91 3.28
N LEU A 75 -1.89 -19.25 2.80
CA LEU A 75 -1.24 -19.52 1.53
C LEU A 75 -0.43 -20.80 1.61
N SER A 76 -0.36 -21.50 0.49
CA SER A 76 0.40 -22.73 0.33
C SER A 76 1.07 -22.71 -1.04
N PRO A 77 2.33 -22.28 -1.13
CA PRO A 77 3.09 -22.37 -2.38
C PRO A 77 3.12 -23.83 -2.89
N PRO A 78 3.04 -24.06 -4.21
CA PRO A 78 3.30 -25.37 -4.80
C PRO A 78 4.71 -25.86 -4.45
N THR A 79 4.92 -27.18 -4.47
CA THR A 79 6.25 -27.78 -4.28
C THR A 79 7.25 -27.19 -5.28
N GLY A 80 8.46 -26.85 -4.80
CA GLY A 80 9.49 -26.21 -5.62
C GLY A 80 9.29 -24.71 -5.83
N SER A 81 8.33 -24.08 -5.14
CA SER A 81 8.09 -22.64 -5.22
C SER A 81 8.14 -21.95 -3.88
N VAL A 82 8.41 -20.64 -3.92
CA VAL A 82 8.40 -19.72 -2.79
C VAL A 82 7.48 -18.55 -3.14
N TYR A 83 6.62 -18.13 -2.22
CA TYR A 83 5.86 -16.90 -2.37
C TYR A 83 6.56 -15.75 -1.66
N ALA A 84 6.81 -14.66 -2.37
CA ALA A 84 7.39 -13.44 -1.82
C ALA A 84 6.37 -12.29 -1.89
N LEU A 85 6.15 -11.58 -0.78
CA LEU A 85 5.37 -10.34 -0.74
C LEU A 85 6.33 -9.16 -0.70
N LEU A 86 6.39 -8.42 -1.80
CA LEU A 86 7.19 -7.21 -1.95
C LEU A 86 6.31 -6.00 -1.69
N ASP A 87 6.78 -5.03 -0.93
CA ASP A 87 6.00 -3.81 -0.61
C ASP A 87 6.89 -2.57 -0.80
N TYR A 88 6.34 -1.52 -1.40
CA TYR A 88 7.05 -0.26 -1.47
C TYR A 88 7.18 0.38 -0.09
N GLU A 89 8.33 0.98 0.16
CA GLU A 89 8.54 1.72 1.39
C GLU A 89 8.17 3.18 1.20
N GLN A 90 7.18 3.64 1.96
CA GLN A 90 6.86 5.06 2.09
C GLN A 90 6.43 5.69 0.74
N GLN A 91 5.70 4.93 -0.08
CA GLN A 91 5.32 5.31 -1.45
C GLN A 91 4.65 6.70 -1.51
N GLU A 92 3.56 6.92 -0.77
CA GLU A 92 2.81 8.17 -0.85
C GLU A 92 3.63 9.42 -0.47
N PRO A 93 4.39 9.44 0.66
CA PRO A 93 5.33 10.52 0.94
C PRO A 93 6.34 10.77 -0.16
N MET A 94 6.88 9.72 -0.77
CA MET A 94 7.89 9.87 -1.83
C MET A 94 7.31 10.35 -3.15
N ILE A 95 6.07 9.96 -3.48
CA ILE A 95 5.33 10.54 -4.59
C ILE A 95 5.12 12.04 -4.33
N ALA A 96 4.66 12.42 -3.13
CA ALA A 96 4.49 13.83 -2.78
C ALA A 96 5.82 14.59 -2.87
N ALA A 97 6.92 13.99 -2.43
CA ALA A 97 8.24 14.58 -2.49
C ALA A 97 8.73 14.79 -3.93
N SER A 98 8.66 13.75 -4.76
CA SER A 98 9.11 13.80 -6.17
C SER A 98 8.27 14.79 -6.98
N LEU A 99 6.94 14.73 -6.90
CA LEU A 99 6.06 15.61 -7.67
C LEU A 99 6.15 17.09 -7.27
N SER A 100 6.45 17.36 -6.00
CA SER A 100 6.62 18.74 -5.51
C SER A 100 8.07 19.25 -5.60
N GLY A 101 9.05 18.37 -5.77
CA GLY A 101 10.47 18.72 -5.69
C GLY A 101 11.00 18.90 -4.27
N CYS A 102 10.40 18.25 -3.27
CA CYS A 102 10.77 18.35 -1.86
C CYS A 102 12.09 17.62 -1.54
N GLN A 103 13.21 18.34 -1.71
CA GLN A 103 14.56 17.80 -1.49
C GLN A 103 14.81 17.36 -0.05
N SER A 104 14.23 18.04 0.94
CA SER A 104 14.39 17.67 2.35
C SER A 104 13.84 16.27 2.64
N LEU A 105 12.64 15.96 2.11
CA LEU A 105 11.99 14.67 2.31
C LEU A 105 12.69 13.54 1.53
N MET A 106 13.12 13.81 0.29
CA MET A 106 13.91 12.85 -0.50
C MET A 106 15.26 12.56 0.17
N GLY A 107 15.96 13.58 0.67
CA GLY A 107 17.21 13.39 1.41
C GLY A 107 17.04 12.63 2.72
N MET A 108 15.92 12.82 3.44
CA MET A 108 15.57 11.97 4.59
C MET A 108 15.37 10.52 4.17
N TYR A 109 14.66 10.29 3.07
CA TYR A 109 14.38 8.95 2.57
C TYR A 109 15.63 8.20 2.16
N GLU A 110 16.59 8.86 1.52
CA GLU A 110 17.89 8.28 1.19
C GLU A 110 18.60 7.76 2.46
N ARG A 111 18.64 8.59 3.51
CA ARG A 111 19.27 8.26 4.79
C ARG A 111 18.53 7.19 5.60
N GLY A 112 17.23 6.98 5.39
CA GLY A 112 16.48 5.98 6.15
C GLY A 112 14.96 6.19 6.17
N ASP A 113 14.33 5.80 7.27
CA ASP A 113 12.89 5.96 7.48
C ASP A 113 12.56 7.43 7.77
N VAL A 114 11.67 8.04 6.96
CA VAL A 114 11.34 9.46 7.09
C VAL A 114 10.52 9.74 8.34
N TYR A 115 9.72 8.77 8.79
CA TYR A 115 8.84 8.96 9.94
C TYR A 115 9.63 8.98 11.24
N THR A 116 10.60 8.08 11.40
CA THR A 116 11.53 8.10 12.54
C THR A 116 12.33 9.39 12.56
N GLN A 117 12.89 9.81 11.42
CA GLN A 117 13.65 11.07 11.35
C GLN A 117 12.78 12.29 11.67
N LEU A 118 11.55 12.37 11.14
CA LEU A 118 10.65 13.48 11.42
C LEU A 118 10.20 13.50 12.89
N ALA A 119 9.99 12.34 13.50
CA ALA A 119 9.65 12.23 14.92
C ALA A 119 10.78 12.80 15.80
N ALA A 120 12.03 12.39 15.54
CA ALA A 120 13.20 12.92 16.20
C ALA A 120 13.32 14.45 16.00
N ASP A 121 13.25 14.89 14.74
CA ASP A 121 13.47 16.28 14.34
C ASP A 121 12.43 17.29 14.87
N ILE A 122 11.17 16.87 15.00
CA ILE A 122 10.05 17.77 15.33
C ILE A 122 9.66 17.67 16.81
N THR A 123 9.89 16.52 17.43
CA THR A 123 9.44 16.26 18.81
C THR A 123 10.56 15.91 19.77
N ASN A 124 11.80 15.83 19.29
CA ASN A 124 12.92 15.34 20.09
C ASN A 124 12.63 13.95 20.69
N ASP A 125 12.13 13.06 19.82
CA ASP A 125 11.75 11.66 20.11
C ASP A 125 10.61 11.46 21.12
N GLU A 126 9.85 12.51 21.47
CA GLU A 126 8.63 12.37 22.28
C GLU A 126 7.54 11.55 21.57
N ALA A 127 7.52 11.57 20.24
CA ALA A 127 6.56 10.84 19.43
C ALA A 127 7.16 9.59 18.78
N SER A 128 6.34 8.55 18.61
CA SER A 128 6.77 7.34 17.90
C SER A 128 6.74 7.53 16.37
N ARG A 129 7.47 6.65 15.67
CA ARG A 129 7.42 6.51 14.22
C ARG A 129 5.98 6.41 13.68
N ASP A 130 5.13 5.61 14.32
CA ASP A 130 3.76 5.38 13.84
C ASP A 130 2.87 6.61 14.01
N VAL A 131 3.09 7.40 15.07
CA VAL A 131 2.43 8.72 15.25
C VAL A 131 2.83 9.66 14.11
N PHE A 132 4.12 9.71 13.76
CA PHE A 132 4.60 10.57 12.67
C PHE A 132 4.18 10.08 11.29
N LYS A 133 4.04 8.77 11.10
CA LYS A 133 3.42 8.20 9.90
C LYS A 133 2.01 8.71 9.73
N GLU A 134 1.16 8.58 10.73
CA GLU A 134 -0.22 9.05 10.64
C GLU A 134 -0.31 10.58 10.51
N LEU A 135 0.56 11.34 11.18
CA LEU A 135 0.64 12.80 11.06
C LEU A 135 1.00 13.24 9.63
N LEU A 136 2.04 12.65 9.05
CA LEU A 136 2.48 12.97 7.68
C LEU A 136 1.42 12.58 6.65
N LEU A 137 0.85 11.38 6.75
CA LEU A 137 -0.21 10.93 5.85
C LEU A 137 -1.46 11.82 5.96
N SER A 138 -1.84 12.20 7.19
CA SER A 138 -2.93 13.16 7.45
C SER A 138 -2.63 14.55 6.86
N HIS A 139 -1.38 15.00 6.86
CA HIS A 139 -1.01 16.26 6.24
C HIS A 139 -1.15 16.21 4.71
N ILE A 140 -0.58 15.20 4.05
CA ILE A 140 -0.58 15.13 2.58
C ILE A 140 -2.00 14.89 2.02
N ASN A 141 -2.83 14.11 2.70
CA ASN A 141 -4.22 13.85 2.27
C ASN A 141 -5.22 14.98 2.63
N GLY A 142 -4.76 16.05 3.29
CA GLY A 142 -5.59 17.19 3.64
C GLY A 142 -6.54 16.96 4.83
N THR A 143 -6.24 16.00 5.71
CA THR A 143 -6.95 15.84 6.99
C THR A 143 -6.76 17.10 7.85
N GLY A 144 -7.87 17.59 8.43
CA GLY A 144 -7.86 18.75 9.31
C GLY A 144 -7.23 18.44 10.67
N VAL A 145 -6.69 19.45 11.34
CA VAL A 145 -5.97 19.29 12.62
C VAL A 145 -6.79 18.61 13.72
N ILE A 146 -8.09 18.90 13.82
CA ILE A 146 -9.00 18.28 14.79
C ILE A 146 -9.10 16.76 14.53
N SER A 147 -9.42 16.37 13.30
CA SER A 147 -9.52 14.96 12.92
C SER A 147 -8.17 14.24 13.02
N ALA A 148 -7.05 14.92 12.75
CA ALA A 148 -5.72 14.35 12.96
C ALA A 148 -5.45 14.12 14.46
N ALA A 149 -5.80 15.07 15.33
CA ALA A 149 -5.67 14.95 16.77
C ALA A 149 -6.52 13.81 17.35
N GLU A 150 -7.76 13.64 16.88
CA GLU A 150 -8.62 12.52 17.24
C GLU A 150 -8.02 11.17 16.83
N LYS A 151 -7.54 11.04 15.59
CA LYS A 151 -6.89 9.81 15.09
C LYS A 151 -5.64 9.45 15.87
N LEU A 152 -4.84 10.45 16.23
CA LEU A 152 -3.61 10.28 16.98
C LEU A 152 -3.84 10.10 18.48
N ASN A 153 -5.05 10.38 18.97
CA ASN A 153 -5.39 10.45 20.39
C ASN A 153 -4.45 11.40 21.16
N LEU A 154 -4.25 12.61 20.62
CA LEU A 154 -3.37 13.65 21.17
C LEU A 154 -4.11 15.00 21.30
N PRO A 155 -3.69 15.90 22.19
CA PRO A 155 -4.25 17.25 22.27
C PRO A 155 -4.08 18.03 20.96
N GLU A 156 -5.12 18.74 20.51
CA GLU A 156 -5.10 19.53 19.27
C GLU A 156 -3.92 20.52 19.23
N ALA A 157 -3.61 21.16 20.35
CA ALA A 157 -2.50 22.12 20.45
C ALA A 157 -1.13 21.48 20.16
N VAL A 158 -0.93 20.21 20.53
CA VAL A 158 0.29 19.45 20.24
C VAL A 158 0.37 19.15 18.74
N VAL A 159 -0.70 18.59 18.18
CA VAL A 159 -0.76 18.24 16.74
C VAL A 159 -0.61 19.49 15.87
N ARG A 160 -1.23 20.60 16.24
CA ARG A 160 -1.10 21.89 15.53
C ARG A 160 0.35 22.36 15.47
N ARG A 161 1.06 22.29 16.60
CA ARG A 161 2.47 22.68 16.70
C ARG A 161 3.34 21.81 15.79
N TRP A 162 3.17 20.49 15.85
CA TRP A 162 3.93 19.56 15.01
C TRP A 162 3.62 19.74 13.52
N LEU A 163 2.37 20.00 13.15
CA LEU A 163 2.00 20.28 11.76
C LEU A 163 2.64 21.56 11.22
N ILE A 164 2.81 22.60 12.04
CA ILE A 164 3.50 23.84 11.62
C ILE A 164 4.96 23.52 11.27
N GLU A 165 5.68 22.82 12.14
CA GLU A 165 7.08 22.44 11.89
C GLU A 165 7.22 21.46 10.73
N LEU A 166 6.31 20.49 10.62
CA LEU A 166 6.25 19.55 9.51
C LEU A 166 6.10 20.29 8.17
N LYS A 167 5.12 21.21 8.07
CA LYS A 167 4.91 22.01 6.87
C LYS A 167 6.10 22.87 6.52
N ARG A 168 6.81 23.42 7.51
CA ARG A 168 8.03 24.21 7.31
C ARG A 168 9.16 23.35 6.76
N LYS A 169 9.39 22.17 7.33
CA LYS A 169 10.44 21.23 6.89
C LYS A 169 10.15 20.63 5.51
N LEU A 170 8.88 20.42 5.18
CA LEU A 170 8.44 19.74 3.97
C LEU A 170 7.94 20.68 2.86
N GLN A 171 8.29 21.97 2.92
CA GLN A 171 8.11 22.83 1.74
C GLN A 171 8.87 22.21 0.55
N PRO A 172 8.27 22.12 -0.65
CA PRO A 172 7.09 22.84 -1.13
C PRO A 172 5.77 22.02 -1.24
N ILE A 173 5.64 20.88 -0.53
CA ILE A 173 4.53 19.92 -0.72
C ILE A 173 3.14 20.57 -0.64
N ASP A 174 2.90 21.41 0.37
CA ASP A 174 1.58 22.01 0.59
C ASP A 174 1.17 22.98 -0.54
N SER A 175 2.16 23.74 -1.05
CA SER A 175 1.97 24.65 -2.18
C SER A 175 1.63 23.88 -3.45
N TYR A 176 2.38 22.81 -3.74
CA TYR A 176 2.13 21.94 -4.88
C TYR A 176 0.71 21.34 -4.84
N LEU A 177 0.33 20.70 -3.73
CA LEU A 177 -0.97 20.05 -3.62
C LEU A 177 -2.14 21.04 -3.66
N THR A 178 -1.98 22.23 -3.09
CA THR A 178 -2.98 23.30 -3.17
C THR A 178 -3.13 23.82 -4.60
N HIS A 179 -2.02 23.96 -5.32
CA HIS A 179 -2.04 24.36 -6.72
C HIS A 179 -2.72 23.31 -7.60
N GLN A 180 -2.52 22.02 -7.34
CA GLN A 180 -3.23 20.95 -8.06
C GLN A 180 -4.75 21.03 -7.89
N VAL A 181 -5.24 21.34 -6.69
CA VAL A 181 -6.68 21.55 -6.44
C VAL A 181 -7.21 22.72 -7.27
N PHE A 182 -6.50 23.85 -7.26
CA PHE A 182 -6.89 25.02 -8.06
C PHE A 182 -6.93 24.72 -9.56
N LEU A 183 -5.90 24.05 -10.09
CA LEU A 183 -5.85 23.68 -11.51
C LEU A 183 -6.98 22.73 -11.88
N ALA A 184 -7.27 21.74 -11.04
CA ALA A 184 -8.35 20.79 -11.26
C ALA A 184 -9.70 21.49 -11.32
N GLN A 185 -10.01 22.37 -10.36
CA GLN A 185 -11.23 23.18 -10.32
C GLN A 185 -11.38 24.08 -11.54
N ARG A 186 -10.29 24.71 -11.98
CA ARG A 186 -10.28 25.57 -13.17
C ARG A 186 -10.49 24.79 -14.47
N ARG A 187 -9.95 23.58 -14.58
CA ARG A 187 -9.98 22.75 -15.79
C ARG A 187 -11.16 21.79 -15.86
N GLY A 188 -11.79 21.48 -14.72
CA GLY A 188 -12.81 20.44 -14.62
C GLY A 188 -12.25 19.01 -14.74
N LEU A 189 -10.93 18.82 -14.62
CA LEU A 189 -10.29 17.50 -14.71
C LEU A 189 -8.99 17.39 -13.91
N LEU A 190 -8.72 16.18 -13.47
CA LEU A 190 -7.46 15.69 -12.90
C LEU A 190 -6.77 14.78 -13.92
N GLN A 191 -5.44 14.85 -13.96
CA GLN A 191 -4.63 14.08 -14.93
C GLN A 191 -3.29 13.69 -14.32
N SER A 192 -2.93 12.40 -14.47
CA SER A 192 -1.59 11.83 -14.26
C SER A 192 -0.96 11.50 -15.62
N LEU A 193 0.16 10.77 -15.63
CA LEU A 193 0.81 10.38 -16.89
C LEU A 193 -0.08 9.47 -17.74
N ASP A 194 -0.75 8.50 -17.11
CA ASP A 194 -1.50 7.44 -17.79
C ASP A 194 -3.00 7.43 -17.49
N TRP A 195 -3.50 8.34 -16.64
CA TRP A 195 -4.88 8.36 -16.19
C TRP A 195 -5.49 9.76 -16.10
N ARG A 196 -6.81 9.85 -16.26
CA ARG A 196 -7.59 11.10 -16.17
C ARG A 196 -8.91 10.88 -15.46
N HIS A 197 -9.38 11.91 -14.75
CA HIS A 197 -10.67 11.91 -14.09
C HIS A 197 -11.32 13.29 -14.21
N PHE A 198 -12.50 13.35 -14.81
CA PHE A 198 -13.31 14.57 -14.81
C PHE A 198 -13.89 14.80 -13.43
N ILE A 199 -13.78 16.03 -12.92
CA ILE A 199 -14.30 16.37 -11.59
C ILE A 199 -15.66 17.04 -11.70
N SER A 200 -16.54 16.73 -10.74
CA SER A 200 -17.80 17.46 -10.59
C SER A 200 -17.59 18.77 -9.81
N PRO A 201 -18.45 19.79 -9.98
CA PRO A 201 -18.33 21.06 -9.25
C PRO A 201 -18.38 20.92 -7.72
N ASP A 202 -19.05 19.88 -7.22
CA ASP A 202 -19.23 19.56 -5.80
C ASP A 202 -18.18 18.57 -5.26
N GLN A 203 -17.21 18.16 -6.08
CA GLN A 203 -16.23 17.18 -5.66
C GLN A 203 -15.38 17.69 -4.50
N ASN A 204 -15.23 16.84 -3.49
CA ASN A 204 -14.51 17.18 -2.26
C ASN A 204 -13.04 17.55 -2.54
N ASN A 205 -12.63 18.75 -2.14
CA ASN A 205 -11.25 19.24 -2.29
C ASN A 205 -10.20 18.31 -1.66
N LYS A 206 -10.52 17.58 -0.59
CA LYS A 206 -9.61 16.58 0.00
C LYS A 206 -9.36 15.41 -0.95
N SER A 207 -10.41 14.95 -1.64
CA SER A 207 -10.29 13.91 -2.67
C SER A 207 -9.46 14.41 -3.85
N ILE A 208 -9.70 15.64 -4.32
CA ILE A 208 -8.92 16.29 -5.39
C ILE A 208 -7.46 16.42 -4.97
N ARG A 209 -7.19 16.86 -3.74
CA ARG A 209 -5.83 17.01 -3.19
C ARG A 209 -5.08 15.69 -3.10
N ASN A 210 -5.74 14.62 -2.68
CA ASN A 210 -5.13 13.30 -2.54
C ASN A 210 -4.95 12.58 -3.88
N TRP A 211 -5.78 12.91 -4.88
CA TRP A 211 -5.84 12.21 -6.16
C TRP A 211 -4.48 12.12 -6.88
N PRO A 212 -3.65 13.19 -7.00
CA PRO A 212 -2.35 13.09 -7.66
C PRO A 212 -1.46 12.03 -7.04
N LEU A 213 -1.46 11.90 -5.72
CA LEU A 213 -0.64 10.91 -5.03
C LEU A 213 -1.12 9.48 -5.32
N GLN A 214 -2.43 9.27 -5.22
CA GLN A 214 -3.04 7.95 -5.44
C GLN A 214 -2.98 7.49 -6.90
N ALA A 215 -3.22 8.40 -7.84
CA ALA A 215 -3.18 8.10 -9.27
C ALA A 215 -1.76 7.80 -9.74
N THR A 216 -0.78 8.55 -9.23
CA THR A 216 0.64 8.25 -9.48
C THR A 216 1.05 6.90 -8.88
N GLY A 217 0.58 6.58 -7.67
CA GLY A 217 0.79 5.26 -7.08
C GLY A 217 0.19 4.13 -7.94
N ALA A 218 -0.99 4.36 -8.52
CA ALA A 218 -1.65 3.41 -9.41
C ALA A 218 -0.85 3.19 -10.72
N ASP A 219 -0.30 4.25 -11.30
CA ASP A 219 0.57 4.21 -12.49
C ASP A 219 1.84 3.35 -12.22
N ILE A 220 2.54 3.67 -11.12
CA ILE A 220 3.72 2.89 -10.66
C ILE A 220 3.37 1.41 -10.54
N MET A 221 2.20 1.09 -9.99
CA MET A 221 1.80 -0.30 -9.84
C MET A 221 1.54 -1.01 -11.16
N ARG A 222 0.87 -0.37 -12.11
CA ARG A 222 0.62 -0.97 -13.44
C ARG A 222 1.93 -1.25 -14.15
N ARG A 223 2.86 -0.29 -14.15
CA ARG A 223 4.22 -0.48 -14.69
C ARG A 223 4.98 -1.58 -13.97
N ALA A 224 4.86 -1.67 -12.64
CA ALA A 224 5.49 -2.75 -11.89
C ALA A 224 4.91 -4.13 -12.30
N CYS A 225 3.61 -4.24 -12.54
CA CYS A 225 3.01 -5.46 -13.08
C CYS A 225 3.58 -5.82 -14.46
N PHE A 226 3.71 -4.85 -15.37
CA PHE A 226 4.33 -5.08 -16.68
C PHE A 226 5.80 -5.50 -16.56
N ASN A 227 6.59 -4.78 -15.76
CA ASN A 227 8.02 -5.08 -15.57
C ASN A 227 8.25 -6.46 -14.92
N LEU A 228 7.34 -6.90 -14.04
CA LEU A 228 7.39 -8.26 -13.47
C LEU A 228 7.09 -9.32 -14.54
N ASP A 229 6.11 -9.08 -15.41
CA ASP A 229 5.77 -9.98 -16.53
C ASP A 229 6.93 -10.08 -17.54
N GLU A 230 7.52 -8.96 -17.93
CA GLU A 230 8.72 -8.92 -18.79
C GLU A 230 9.92 -9.66 -18.18
N ALA A 231 10.07 -9.59 -16.85
CA ALA A 231 11.09 -10.32 -16.11
C ALA A 231 10.75 -11.81 -15.92
N ASN A 232 9.63 -12.30 -16.46
CA ASN A 232 9.11 -13.65 -16.27
C ASN A 232 8.93 -14.02 -14.79
N ILE A 233 8.53 -13.06 -13.95
CA ILE A 233 8.22 -13.27 -12.53
C ILE A 233 6.69 -13.40 -12.37
N PRO A 234 6.15 -14.59 -12.05
CA PRO A 234 4.72 -14.77 -11.91
C PRO A 234 4.13 -13.93 -10.77
N LEU A 235 3.36 -12.90 -11.13
CA LEU A 235 2.55 -12.12 -10.21
C LEU A 235 1.27 -12.88 -9.86
N LEU A 236 1.00 -13.04 -8.56
CA LEU A 236 -0.18 -13.76 -8.06
C LEU A 236 -1.29 -12.80 -7.63
N LEU A 237 -0.93 -11.66 -7.05
CA LEU A 237 -1.87 -10.71 -6.46
C LEU A 237 -1.18 -9.36 -6.19
N THR A 238 -1.90 -8.27 -6.39
CA THR A 238 -1.53 -6.95 -5.86
C THR A 238 -2.42 -6.59 -4.67
N ASN A 239 -1.86 -5.86 -3.71
CA ASN A 239 -2.58 -5.35 -2.54
C ASN A 239 -2.01 -4.01 -2.10
N HIS A 240 -2.78 -2.93 -2.26
CA HIS A 240 -2.31 -1.56 -2.04
C HIS A 240 -1.01 -1.30 -2.79
N ASP A 241 0.13 -1.14 -2.14
CA ASP A 241 1.45 -0.90 -2.72
C ASP A 241 2.36 -2.15 -2.73
N SER A 242 1.77 -3.33 -2.51
CA SER A 242 2.47 -4.62 -2.44
C SER A 242 2.09 -5.63 -3.52
N PHE A 243 3.03 -6.52 -3.83
CA PHE A 243 2.99 -7.51 -4.91
C PHE A 243 3.35 -8.88 -4.35
N LEU A 244 2.43 -9.82 -4.42
CA LEU A 244 2.68 -11.21 -4.11
C LEU A 244 3.14 -11.92 -5.38
N VAL A 245 4.38 -12.36 -5.42
CA VAL A 245 4.99 -13.07 -6.56
C VAL A 245 5.30 -14.51 -6.18
N ARG A 246 5.33 -15.39 -7.18
CA ARG A 246 5.85 -16.76 -7.04
C ARG A 246 7.25 -16.80 -7.63
N LEU A 247 8.17 -17.35 -6.86
CA LEU A 247 9.55 -17.61 -7.24
C LEU A 247 9.79 -19.11 -7.26
N ASP A 248 10.76 -19.56 -8.04
CA ASP A 248 11.27 -20.93 -8.01
C ASP A 248 12.21 -21.08 -6.83
N GLU A 249 12.08 -22.19 -6.09
CA GLU A 249 12.87 -22.43 -4.87
C GLU A 249 14.38 -22.50 -5.17
N GLU A 250 14.75 -23.09 -6.31
CA GLU A 250 16.15 -23.21 -6.75
C GLU A 250 16.77 -21.87 -7.18
N ASN A 251 15.96 -20.94 -7.71
CA ASN A 251 16.40 -19.66 -8.26
C ASN A 251 15.94 -18.46 -7.43
N GLN A 252 15.47 -18.69 -6.20
CA GLN A 252 14.73 -17.73 -5.38
C GLN A 252 15.43 -16.38 -5.30
N ASP A 253 16.72 -16.36 -4.94
CA ASP A 253 17.45 -15.12 -4.69
C ASP A 253 17.61 -14.29 -5.96
N SER A 254 17.96 -14.94 -7.08
CA SER A 254 18.08 -14.27 -8.38
C SER A 254 16.75 -13.71 -8.89
N GLN A 255 15.66 -14.46 -8.75
CA GLN A 255 14.33 -14.01 -9.14
C GLN A 255 13.79 -12.92 -8.22
N LEU A 256 14.12 -12.98 -6.92
CA LEU A 256 13.78 -11.94 -5.97
C LEU A 256 14.48 -10.62 -6.31
N GLU A 257 15.76 -10.66 -6.66
CA GLU A 257 16.51 -9.49 -7.13
C GLU A 257 15.89 -8.89 -8.41
N LEU A 258 15.53 -9.74 -9.37
CA LEU A 258 14.83 -9.31 -10.59
C LEU A 258 13.48 -8.66 -10.28
N ALA A 259 12.69 -9.25 -9.38
CA ALA A 259 11.41 -8.70 -8.97
C ALA A 259 11.56 -7.34 -8.27
N VAL A 260 12.52 -7.20 -7.36
CA VAL A 260 12.83 -5.92 -6.72
C VAL A 260 13.30 -4.89 -7.74
N LYS A 261 14.12 -5.29 -8.72
CA LYS A 261 14.57 -4.40 -9.80
C LYS A 261 13.40 -3.95 -10.68
N ALA A 262 12.48 -4.84 -11.02
CA ALA A 262 11.28 -4.52 -11.80
C ALA A 262 10.43 -3.43 -11.13
N LEU A 263 10.20 -3.55 -9.82
CA LEU A 263 9.49 -2.56 -9.00
C LEU A 263 10.25 -1.22 -8.94
N LYS A 264 11.56 -1.26 -8.67
CA LYS A 264 12.40 -0.05 -8.65
C LYS A 264 12.35 0.72 -9.96
N ASN A 265 12.47 0.00 -11.09
CA ASN A 265 12.38 0.60 -12.43
C ASN A 265 11.02 1.29 -12.65
N ALA A 266 9.93 0.62 -12.30
CA ALA A 266 8.57 1.17 -12.47
C ALA A 266 8.39 2.50 -11.73
N SER A 267 8.91 2.61 -10.50
CA SER A 267 8.87 3.87 -9.75
C SER A 267 9.78 4.96 -10.36
N THR A 268 10.95 4.56 -10.86
CA THR A 268 11.93 5.47 -11.47
C THR A 268 11.38 6.15 -12.72
N GLU A 269 10.66 5.40 -13.55
CA GLU A 269 10.00 5.90 -14.77
C GLU A 269 8.96 7.00 -14.49
N VAL A 270 8.26 6.89 -13.35
CA VAL A 270 7.14 7.78 -13.01
C VAL A 270 7.60 8.96 -12.15
N LEU A 271 8.61 8.76 -11.29
CA LEU A 271 9.03 9.71 -10.26
C LEU A 271 10.29 10.49 -10.65
N HIS A 272 10.47 10.79 -11.93
CA HIS A 272 11.59 11.60 -12.46
C HIS A 272 12.96 11.08 -12.03
N GLY A 273 13.16 9.75 -12.04
CA GLY A 273 14.42 9.13 -11.64
C GLY A 273 14.50 8.71 -10.17
N LEU A 274 13.53 9.07 -9.32
CA LEU A 274 13.48 8.59 -7.94
C LEU A 274 13.03 7.11 -7.90
N SER A 275 13.92 6.23 -7.44
CA SER A 275 13.58 4.83 -7.19
C SER A 275 13.03 4.66 -5.77
N LEU A 276 11.82 4.12 -5.66
CA LEU A 276 11.29 3.66 -4.38
C LEU A 276 12.08 2.44 -3.88
N LYS A 277 12.35 2.41 -2.59
CA LYS A 277 12.84 1.23 -1.87
C LYS A 277 11.71 0.21 -1.76
N THR A 278 12.10 -1.07 -1.76
CA THR A 278 11.18 -2.21 -1.69
C THR A 278 11.66 -3.12 -0.58
N LYS A 279 10.74 -3.50 0.31
CA LYS A 279 10.98 -4.47 1.37
C LYS A 279 10.31 -5.80 1.05
N VAL A 280 10.91 -6.89 1.52
CA VAL A 280 10.30 -8.22 1.51
C VAL A 280 9.51 -8.37 2.82
N GLU A 281 8.19 -8.24 2.77
CA GLU A 281 7.33 -8.37 3.95
C GLU A 281 7.07 -9.82 4.36
N MET A 282 7.09 -10.73 3.38
CA MET A 282 6.86 -12.15 3.59
C MET A 282 7.67 -12.94 2.59
N LEU A 283 8.34 -13.98 3.07
CA LEU A 283 8.91 -15.04 2.25
C LEU A 283 8.37 -16.37 2.78
N LEU A 284 7.64 -17.09 1.94
CA LEU A 284 6.92 -18.30 2.33
C LEU A 284 7.33 -19.44 1.40
N PRO A 285 8.19 -20.37 1.85
CA PRO A 285 8.56 -21.53 1.06
C PRO A 285 7.43 -22.57 1.00
N SER A 286 7.49 -23.45 0.01
CA SER A 286 6.62 -24.62 -0.04
C SER A 286 6.84 -25.50 1.20
N LYS A 287 5.77 -26.08 1.73
CA LYS A 287 5.91 -27.07 2.82
C LYS A 287 6.19 -28.44 2.20
N PRO A 288 7.16 -29.20 2.71
CA PRO A 288 7.36 -30.57 2.23
C PRO A 288 6.06 -31.35 2.41
N LYS A 289 5.65 -32.11 1.38
CA LYS A 289 4.52 -33.03 1.51
C LYS A 289 4.82 -33.94 2.69
N ARG A 290 4.04 -33.84 3.77
CA ARG A 290 4.09 -34.88 4.81
C ARG A 290 3.71 -36.18 4.12
N CYS A 291 4.69 -37.05 3.87
CA CYS A 291 4.41 -38.46 3.62
C CYS A 291 3.58 -38.93 4.81
N LYS A 292 2.30 -39.19 4.58
CA LYS A 292 1.53 -39.98 5.52
C LYS A 292 2.12 -41.39 5.43
N LEU A 293 3.03 -41.71 6.34
CA LEU A 293 3.32 -43.09 6.72
C LEU A 293 2.08 -43.68 7.39
#